data_AF-A0A085L648-F1
#
_entry.id   AF-A0A085L648-F1
#
_cell.length_a   1.000
_cell.length_b   1.000
_cell.length_c   1.000
_cell.angle_alpha   90.00
_cell.angle_beta   90.00
_cell.angle_gamma   90.00
#
_symmetry.space_group_name_H-M   'P 1'
#
loop_
_entity.id
_entity.type
_entity.pdbx_description
1 polymer ?
#
loop_
_entity_poly.entity_id
_entity_poly.type
_entity_poly.pdbx_seq_one_letter_code
_entity_poly.pdbx_strand_id
1 'polypeptide(L)' 'IEKGIEKGIEKGKKSGKLEALQEDILDILEERFGIIKKGVSRKLELIDDPAVLKSLHKKSIKVASLDEFAKILDEVLEEE' A
#
# COMPACT_ATOMS: atom_id res chain seq x y z
N ILE A 1 20.85 22.73 12.92
CA ILE A 1 19.48 23.09 12.48
C ILE A 1 19.22 22.49 11.10
N GLU A 2 20.10 22.74 10.12
CA GLU A 2 20.02 22.23 8.75
C GLU A 2 19.81 20.71 8.63
N LYS A 3 20.63 19.88 9.30
CA LYS A 3 20.49 18.41 9.32
C LYS A 3 19.17 17.90 9.90
N GLY A 4 18.51 18.67 10.77
CA GLY A 4 17.22 18.28 11.36
C GLY A 4 16.06 18.51 10.38
N ILE A 5 16.12 19.63 9.64
CA ILE A 5 15.15 19.97 8.60
C ILE A 5 15.25 18.99 7.44
N GLU A 6 16.47 18.68 6.97
CA GLU A 6 16.70 17.72 5.89
C GLU A 6 16.11 16.34 6.20
N LYS A 7 16.43 15.78 7.38
CA LYS A 7 15.84 14.50 7.85
C LYS A 7 14.32 14.55 7.97
N GLY A 8 13.76 15.69 8.39
CA GLY A 8 12.32 15.90 8.47
C GLY A 8 11.65 15.85 7.10
N ILE A 9 12.25 16.53 6.11
CA ILE A 9 11.76 16.55 4.72
C ILE A 9 11.84 15.14 4.11
N GLU A 10 12.94 14.43 4.30
CA GLU A 10 13.08 13.06 3.78
C GLU A 10 12.06 12.10 4.39
N LYS A 11 11.86 12.16 5.72
CA LYS A 11 10.81 11.37 6.38
C LYS A 11 9.42 11.70 5.85
N GLY A 12 9.09 12.99 5.72
CA GLY A 12 7.80 13.43 5.19
C GLY A 12 7.56 12.94 3.75
N LYS A 13 8.58 13.01 2.89
CA LYS A 13 8.51 12.47 1.53
C LYS A 13 8.32 10.95 1.50
N LYS A 14 8.97 10.20 2.40
CA LYS A 14 8.78 8.74 2.50
C LYS A 14 7.36 8.43 2.96
N SER A 15 6.90 9.02 4.06
CA SER A 15 5.55 8.79 4.61
C SER A 15 4.45 9.13 3.62
N GLY A 16 4.48 10.32 3.01
CA GLY A 16 3.46 10.71 2.02
C GLY A 16 3.45 9.83 0.78
N LYS A 17 4.60 9.26 0.38
CA LYS A 17 4.66 8.29 -0.72
C LYS A 17 4.02 6.95 -0.34
N LEU A 18 4.20 6.49 0.90
CA LEU A 18 3.58 5.25 1.39
C LEU A 18 2.07 5.41 1.46
N GLU A 19 1.59 6.49 2.10
CA GLU A 19 0.17 6.81 2.26
C GLU A 19 -0.53 6.90 0.90
N ALA A 20 0.04 7.66 -0.05
CA ALA A 20 -0.55 7.80 -1.39
C ALA A 20 -0.65 6.45 -2.13
N LEU A 21 0.37 5.60 -2.04
CA LEU A 21 0.31 4.27 -2.69
C LEU A 21 -0.73 3.35 -2.03
N GLN A 22 -0.86 3.41 -0.71
CA GLN A 22 -1.86 2.64 0.04
C GLN A 22 -3.28 3.09 -0.33
N GLU A 23 -3.52 4.41 -0.38
CA GLU A 23 -4.79 5.02 -0.82
C GLU A 23 -5.11 4.63 -2.28
N ASP A 24 -4.16 4.80 -3.21
CA ASP A 24 -4.37 4.44 -4.62
C ASP A 24 -4.78 2.96 -4.79
N ILE A 25 -4.16 2.06 -4.01
CA ILE A 25 -4.52 0.63 -4.03
C ILE A 25 -5.95 0.43 -3.56
N LEU A 26 -6.35 1.06 -2.45
CA LEU A 26 -7.68 0.95 -1.89
C LEU A 26 -8.72 1.52 -2.85
N ASP A 27 -8.49 2.70 -3.42
CA ASP A 27 -9.41 3.33 -4.37
C ASP A 27 -9.66 2.43 -5.59
N ILE A 28 -8.59 1.82 -6.14
CA ILE A 28 -8.72 0.89 -7.27
C ILE A 28 -9.55 -0.35 -6.89
N LEU A 29 -9.29 -0.92 -5.72
CA LEU A 29 -10.00 -2.11 -5.27
C LEU A 29 -11.48 -1.80 -4.96
N GLU A 30 -11.76 -0.61 -4.43
CA GLU A 30 -13.12 -0.17 -4.11
C GLU A 30 -13.92 0.11 -5.38
N GLU A 31 -13.33 0.77 -6.36
CA GLU A 31 -13.97 1.02 -7.67
C GLU A 31 -14.29 -0.30 -8.40
N ARG A 32 -13.38 -1.29 -8.32
CA ARG A 32 -13.53 -2.55 -9.06
C ARG A 32 -14.46 -3.56 -8.39
N PHE A 33 -14.48 -3.59 -7.05
CA PHE A 33 -15.11 -4.67 -6.29
C PHE A 33 -16.09 -4.18 -5.22
N GLY A 34 -16.24 -2.87 -5.05
CA GLY A 34 -17.05 -2.26 -4.01
C GLY A 34 -16.38 -2.30 -2.63
N ILE A 35 -17.20 -2.29 -1.58
CA ILE A 35 -16.75 -2.09 -0.19
C ILE A 35 -15.62 -3.06 0.20
N ILE A 36 -14.47 -2.48 0.56
CA ILE A 36 -13.31 -3.22 1.02
C ILE A 36 -13.45 -3.58 2.50
N LYS A 37 -13.16 -4.83 2.84
CA LYS A 37 -13.09 -5.27 4.25
C LYS A 37 -11.89 -4.60 4.93
N LYS A 38 -12.09 -4.11 6.17
CA LYS A 38 -11.05 -3.50 7.03
C LYS A 38 -9.77 -4.32 7.20
N GLY A 39 -9.80 -5.63 6.92
CA GLY A 39 -8.63 -6.49 6.98
C GLY A 39 -7.60 -6.17 5.89
N VAL A 40 -8.04 -5.82 4.68
CA VAL A 40 -7.12 -5.52 3.55
C VAL A 40 -6.41 -4.18 3.79
N SER A 41 -7.14 -3.15 4.21
CA SER A 41 -6.56 -1.83 4.51
C SER A 41 -5.50 -1.90 5.61
N ARG A 42 -5.80 -2.58 6.72
CA ARG A 42 -4.84 -2.77 7.83
C ARG A 42 -3.58 -3.51 7.41
N LYS A 43 -3.70 -4.51 6.54
CA LYS A 43 -2.54 -5.26 6.04
C LYS A 43 -1.67 -4.42 5.11
N LEU A 44 -2.27 -3.56 4.27
CA LEU A 44 -1.53 -2.61 3.44
C LEU A 44 -0.76 -1.57 4.25
N GLU A 45 -1.34 -1.09 5.36
CA GLU A 45 -0.71 -0.14 6.30
C GLU A 45 0.57 -0.68 6.94
N LEU A 46 0.73 -2.01 7.03
CA LEU A 46 1.93 -2.64 7.61
C LEU A 46 3.14 -2.61 6.67
N ILE A 47 2.94 -2.38 5.38
CA ILE A 47 4.00 -2.42 4.36
C ILE A 47 4.65 -1.05 4.28
N ASP A 48 5.94 -0.96 4.64
CA ASP A 48 6.71 0.28 4.67
C ASP A 48 7.75 0.41 3.54
N ASP A 49 7.76 -0.56 2.61
CA ASP A 49 8.53 -0.55 1.37
C ASP A 49 7.69 -0.01 0.18
N PRO A 50 8.03 1.19 -0.34
CA PRO A 50 7.36 1.75 -1.52
C PRO A 50 7.47 0.89 -2.79
N ALA A 51 8.50 0.04 -2.91
CA ALA A 51 8.66 -0.85 -4.06
C ALA A 51 7.63 -1.99 -4.03
N VAL A 52 7.41 -2.57 -2.85
CA VAL A 52 6.37 -3.59 -2.60
C VAL A 52 4.99 -2.99 -2.87
N LEU A 53 4.68 -1.82 -2.29
CA LEU A 53 3.42 -1.12 -2.54
C LEU A 53 3.21 -0.80 -4.03
N LYS A 54 4.25 -0.38 -4.75
CA LYS A 54 4.16 -0.14 -6.20
C LYS A 54 3.85 -1.43 -6.99
N SER A 55 4.34 -2.58 -6.53
CA SER A 55 4.00 -3.88 -7.11
C SER A 55 2.53 -4.22 -6.84
N LEU A 56 2.08 -4.04 -5.59
CA LEU A 56 0.68 -4.26 -5.19
C LEU A 56 -0.29 -3.35 -5.94
N HIS A 57 0.05 -2.08 -6.16
CA HIS A 57 -0.72 -1.16 -7.02
C HIS A 57 -0.89 -1.68 -8.44
N LYS A 58 0.15 -2.26 -9.05
CA LYS A 58 0.00 -2.87 -10.39
C LYS A 58 -0.88 -4.12 -10.34
N LYS A 59 -0.84 -4.87 -9.24
CA LYS A 59 -1.65 -6.08 -9.05
C LYS A 59 -3.12 -5.73 -8.80
N SER A 60 -3.44 -4.68 -8.02
CA SER A 60 -4.82 -4.25 -7.75
C SER A 60 -5.61 -3.92 -9.02
N ILE A 61 -4.92 -3.46 -10.09
CA ILE A 61 -5.51 -3.23 -11.42
C ILE A 61 -5.85 -4.55 -12.15
N LYS A 62 -5.11 -5.63 -11.89
CA LYS A 62 -5.14 -6.86 -12.70
C LYS A 62 -5.88 -8.04 -12.09
N VAL A 63 -5.90 -8.14 -10.75
CA VAL A 63 -6.57 -9.23 -10.02
C VAL A 63 -8.04 -9.36 -10.43
N ALA A 64 -8.59 -10.56 -10.41
CA ALA A 64 -9.98 -10.84 -10.77
C ALA A 64 -10.94 -10.65 -9.58
N SER A 65 -10.43 -10.62 -8.34
CA SER A 65 -11.26 -10.45 -7.14
C SER A 65 -10.48 -9.87 -5.94
N LEU A 66 -11.22 -9.41 -4.93
CA LEU A 66 -10.65 -9.04 -3.63
C LEU A 66 -9.97 -10.21 -2.92
N ASP A 67 -10.49 -11.43 -3.06
CA ASP A 67 -9.89 -12.61 -2.43
C ASP A 67 -8.54 -12.97 -3.07
N GLU A 68 -8.39 -12.78 -4.39
CA GLU A 68 -7.10 -12.94 -5.06
C GLU A 68 -6.09 -11.89 -4.57
N PHE A 69 -6.52 -10.64 -4.45
CA PHE A 69 -5.67 -9.58 -3.90
C PHE A 69 -5.25 -9.88 -2.45
N ALA A 70 -6.19 -10.33 -1.62
CA ALA A 70 -5.92 -10.64 -0.23
C ALA A 70 -4.88 -11.77 -0.08
N LYS A 71 -4.93 -12.80 -0.92
CA LYS A 71 -3.90 -13.86 -0.94
C LYS A 71 -2.52 -13.34 -1.29
N ILE A 72 -2.43 -12.51 -2.33
CA ILE A 72 -1.18 -11.86 -2.72
C ILE A 72 -0.62 -11.02 -1.57
N LEU A 73 -1.50 -10.30 -0.86
CA LEU A 73 -1.12 -9.46 0.27
C LEU A 73 -0.62 -10.30 1.45
N ASP A 74 -1.22 -11.47 1.68
CA ASP A 74 -0.78 -12.42 2.70
C ASP A 74 0.59 -13.01 2.37
N GLU A 75 0.82 -13.42 1.11
CA GLU A 75 2.13 -13.89 0.64
C GLU A 75 3.24 -12.85 0.87
N VAL A 76 2.95 -11.57 0.59
CA VAL A 76 3.91 -10.47 0.82
C VAL A 76 4.25 -10.32 2.30
N LEU A 77 3.27 -10.42 3.20
CA LEU A 77 3.47 -10.26 4.64
C LEU A 77 4.10 -11.49 5.31
N GLU A 78 4.06 -12.66 4.66
CA GLU A 78 4.78 -13.85 5.09
C GLU A 78 6.27 -13.84 4.68
N GLU A 79 6.62 -13.05 3.66
CA GLU A 79 7.99 -12.91 3.14
C GLU A 79 8.82 -11.79 3.80
N GLU A 80 8.20 -10.91 4.60
CA GLU A 80 8.89 -9.88 5.42
C GLU A 80 9.14 -10.32 6.87
#